data_AF-A0AAU9TAE8-F1
#
_entry.id   AF-A0AAU9TAE8-F1
#
_cell.length_a   1.000
_cell.length_b   1.000
_cell.length_c   1.000
_cell.angle_alpha   90.00
_cell.angle_beta   90.00
_cell.angle_gamma   90.00
#
_symmetry.space_group_name_H-M   'P 1'
#
loop_
_entity.id
_entity.type
_entity.pdbx_description
1 polymer ?
#
loop_
_entity_poly.entity_id
_entity_poly.type
_entity_poly.pdbx_seq_one_letter_code
_entity_poly.pdbx_strand_id
1 'polypeptide(L)'
;MGDEDVIRRRLLIDGDGTGDDRRLNVLLKTLIKWCNSTDDKLEDSKSTHDRMLAQLAQCEFAVTKSQLGSDMMAAELKSYESLSKILENGIEIAKSNIEKSKADLAEAKTVRKNRIEYDVLAKVISEQPDRKETLERLGTLKTELSSLEATKQQLESRLSLRKKQFHVLVTSIHQLQALLDEPEDLESISDDVEMKEISN
;
A
#
# COMPACT_ATOMS: atom_id res chain seq x y z
N MET A 1 45.21 -41.67 7.95
CA MET A 1 45.90 -40.99 6.83
C MET A 1 44.90 -40.01 6.27
N GLY A 2 45.08 -38.72 6.51
CA GLY A 2 44.10 -37.71 6.09
C GLY A 2 44.17 -37.46 4.58
N ASP A 3 43.06 -37.11 3.95
CA ASP A 3 42.99 -36.77 2.52
C ASP A 3 44.00 -35.67 2.15
N GLU A 4 44.25 -34.74 3.07
CA GLU A 4 45.30 -33.72 2.99
C GLU A 4 46.70 -34.31 2.75
N ASP A 5 47.07 -35.39 3.43
CA ASP A 5 48.39 -36.02 3.27
C ASP A 5 48.52 -36.74 1.93
N VAL A 6 47.41 -37.27 1.42
CA VAL A 6 47.34 -37.94 0.11
C VAL A 6 47.45 -36.91 -1.01
N ILE A 7 46.75 -35.78 -0.88
CA ILE A 7 46.82 -34.63 -1.78
C ILE A 7 48.23 -34.05 -1.78
N ARG A 8 48.84 -33.85 -0.60
CA ARG A 8 50.21 -33.31 -0.47
C ARG A 8 51.26 -34.23 -1.11
N ARG A 9 51.14 -35.55 -0.97
CA ARG A 9 52.02 -36.51 -1.68
C ARG A 9 51.84 -36.51 -3.18
N ARG A 10 50.63 -36.22 -3.67
CA ARG A 10 50.34 -36.17 -5.11
C ARG A 10 50.79 -34.85 -5.76
N LEU A 11 50.90 -33.79 -4.95
CA LEU A 11 51.40 -32.46 -5.33
C LEU A 11 52.91 -32.29 -5.12
N LEU A 12 53.53 -33.08 -4.25
CA LEU A 12 54.98 -33.16 -4.13
C LEU A 12 55.53 -33.80 -5.41
N ILE A 13 56.07 -32.93 -6.26
CA ILE A 13 56.84 -33.27 -7.45
C ILE A 13 58.02 -34.12 -6.98
N ASP A 14 57.91 -35.44 -7.13
CA ASP A 14 59.05 -36.35 -7.00
C ASP A 14 60.14 -35.85 -7.95
N GLY A 15 61.36 -35.67 -7.43
CA GLY A 15 62.52 -35.18 -8.20
C GLY A 15 62.96 -36.10 -9.35
N ASP A 16 62.24 -37.19 -9.62
CA ASP A 16 62.43 -38.13 -10.74
C ASP A 16 61.27 -38.07 -11.76
N GLY A 17 60.34 -37.11 -11.60
CA GLY A 17 59.27 -36.84 -12.54
C GLY A 17 58.11 -37.83 -12.49
N THR A 18 56.89 -37.36 -12.24
CA THR A 18 55.69 -38.22 -12.27
C THR A 18 54.99 -38.13 -13.63
N GLY A 19 54.52 -39.26 -14.16
CA GLY A 19 53.71 -39.29 -15.40
C GLY A 19 54.56 -39.10 -16.67
N ASP A 20 54.42 -37.94 -17.33
CA ASP A 20 55.09 -37.62 -18.60
C ASP A 20 56.61 -37.48 -18.49
N ASP A 21 57.11 -36.87 -17.42
CA ASP A 21 58.56 -36.70 -17.23
C ASP A 21 59.28 -38.05 -17.10
N ARG A 22 58.68 -39.00 -16.37
CA ARG A 22 59.15 -40.40 -16.34
C ARG A 22 59.12 -41.06 -17.71
N ARG A 23 58.08 -40.81 -18.52
CA ARG A 23 57.98 -41.38 -19.89
C ARG A 23 59.09 -40.85 -20.78
N LEU A 24 59.38 -39.55 -20.73
CA LEU A 24 60.48 -38.92 -21.45
C LEU A 24 61.84 -39.42 -20.98
N ASN A 25 62.05 -39.56 -19.67
CA ASN A 25 63.28 -40.12 -19.11
C ASN A 25 63.52 -41.58 -19.52
N VAL A 26 62.45 -42.40 -19.61
CA VAL A 26 62.55 -43.78 -20.10
C VAL A 26 62.86 -43.83 -21.60
N LEU A 27 62.25 -42.96 -22.40
CA LEU A 27 62.54 -42.83 -23.83
C LEU A 27 64.01 -42.44 -24.05
N LEU A 28 64.51 -41.44 -23.32
CA LEU A 28 65.90 -40.99 -23.37
C LEU A 28 66.88 -42.11 -23.01
N LYS A 29 66.63 -42.84 -21.91
CA LYS A 29 67.47 -43.99 -21.51
C LYS A 29 67.46 -45.09 -22.57
N THR A 30 66.32 -45.34 -23.21
CA THR A 30 66.16 -46.34 -24.27
C THR A 30 66.92 -45.93 -25.54
N LEU A 31 66.86 -44.65 -25.90
CA LEU A 31 67.59 -44.08 -27.03
C LEU A 31 69.10 -44.19 -26.83
N ILE A 32 69.61 -43.78 -25.65
CA ILE A 32 71.04 -43.88 -25.32
C ILE A 32 71.50 -45.34 -25.39
N LYS A 33 70.70 -46.28 -24.88
CA LYS A 33 71.03 -47.71 -24.95
C LYS A 33 71.05 -48.24 -26.39
N TRP A 34 70.10 -47.81 -27.22
CA TRP A 34 70.02 -48.20 -28.63
C TRP A 34 71.17 -47.63 -29.47
N CYS A 35 71.59 -46.38 -29.23
CA CYS A 35 72.75 -45.79 -29.91
C CYS A 35 74.08 -46.48 -29.56
N ASN A 36 74.15 -47.14 -28.39
CA ASN A 36 75.36 -47.80 -27.90
C ASN A 36 75.35 -49.34 -28.08
N SER A 37 74.28 -49.92 -28.64
CA SER A 37 74.26 -51.36 -28.93
C SER A 37 75.08 -51.68 -30.19
N THR A 38 76.02 -52.61 -30.07
CA THR A 38 76.85 -53.13 -31.17
C THR A 38 75.98 -53.98 -32.11
N ASP A 39 76.22 -53.88 -33.43
CA ASP A 39 75.34 -54.30 -34.54
C ASP A 39 75.10 -55.83 -34.70
N ASP A 40 75.40 -56.63 -33.67
CA ASP A 40 75.38 -58.10 -33.75
C ASP A 40 73.95 -58.71 -33.75
N LYS A 41 72.90 -57.90 -33.54
CA LYS A 41 71.48 -58.34 -33.53
C LYS A 41 70.52 -57.31 -34.15
N LEU A 42 70.45 -57.30 -35.48
CA LEU A 42 69.58 -56.41 -36.27
C LEU A 42 68.08 -56.46 -35.90
N GLU A 43 67.54 -57.61 -35.49
CA GLU A 43 66.12 -57.74 -35.12
C GLU A 43 65.78 -57.04 -33.79
N ASP A 44 66.68 -57.14 -32.80
CA ASP A 44 66.52 -56.48 -31.49
C ASP A 44 66.58 -54.94 -31.64
N SER A 45 67.42 -54.47 -32.56
CA SER A 45 67.54 -53.04 -32.90
C SER A 45 66.26 -52.47 -33.53
N LYS A 46 65.60 -53.22 -34.42
CA LYS A 46 64.32 -52.80 -35.01
C LYS A 46 63.19 -52.79 -33.99
N SER A 47 63.08 -53.84 -33.16
CA SER A 47 62.04 -53.92 -32.12
C SER A 47 62.16 -52.79 -31.09
N THR A 48 63.39 -52.42 -30.71
CA THR A 48 63.64 -51.30 -29.80
C THR A 48 63.33 -49.95 -30.44
N HIS A 49 63.62 -49.76 -31.73
CA HIS A 49 63.21 -48.59 -32.50
C HIS A 49 61.68 -48.42 -32.56
N ASP A 50 60.94 -49.49 -32.90
CA ASP A 50 59.47 -49.45 -32.96
C ASP A 50 58.86 -49.14 -31.59
N ARG A 51 59.46 -49.65 -30.51
CA ARG A 51 59.07 -49.32 -29.14
C ARG A 51 59.32 -47.84 -28.81
N MET A 52 60.43 -47.26 -29.28
CA MET A 52 60.69 -45.82 -29.10
C MET A 52 59.68 -44.96 -29.86
N LEU A 53 59.31 -45.34 -31.08
CA LEU A 53 58.26 -44.64 -31.84
C LEU A 53 56.91 -44.70 -31.13
N ALA A 54 56.53 -45.86 -30.59
CA ALA A 54 55.29 -45.99 -29.83
C ALA A 54 55.30 -45.12 -28.55
N GLN A 55 56.45 -45.02 -27.87
CA GLN A 55 56.61 -44.15 -26.70
C GLN A 55 56.54 -42.66 -27.08
N LEU A 56 57.12 -42.26 -28.22
CA LEU A 56 57.03 -40.89 -28.73
C LEU A 56 55.58 -40.51 -29.05
N ALA A 57 54.85 -41.37 -29.76
CA ALA A 57 53.43 -41.16 -30.07
C ALA A 57 52.57 -41.00 -28.80
N GLN A 58 52.88 -41.74 -27.74
CA GLN A 58 52.20 -41.59 -26.44
C GLN A 58 52.51 -40.24 -25.77
N CYS A 59 53.73 -39.73 -25.91
CA CYS A 59 54.11 -38.41 -25.39
C CYS A 59 53.40 -37.29 -26.16
N GLU A 60 53.38 -37.38 -27.50
CA GLU A 60 52.64 -36.45 -28.36
C GLU A 60 51.16 -36.41 -27.99
N PHE A 61 50.52 -37.58 -27.85
CA PHE A 61 49.13 -37.66 -27.42
C PHE A 61 48.89 -37.04 -26.05
N ALA A 62 49.80 -37.24 -25.09
CA ALA A 62 49.69 -36.66 -23.76
C ALA A 62 49.75 -35.12 -23.80
N VAL A 63 50.66 -34.57 -24.61
CA VAL A 63 50.78 -33.11 -24.82
C VAL A 63 49.50 -32.55 -25.46
N THR A 64 49.02 -33.16 -26.55
CA THR A 64 47.78 -32.72 -27.21
C THR A 64 46.59 -32.79 -26.27
N LYS A 65 46.47 -33.86 -25.47
CA LYS A 65 45.42 -34.01 -24.47
C LYS A 65 45.49 -32.91 -23.40
N SER A 66 46.69 -32.59 -22.91
CA SER A 66 46.90 -31.53 -21.92
C SER A 66 46.52 -30.16 -22.49
N GLN A 67 46.90 -29.88 -23.74
CA GLN A 67 46.55 -28.62 -24.40
C GLN A 67 45.04 -28.48 -24.56
N LEU A 68 44.35 -29.51 -25.06
CA LEU A 68 42.90 -29.50 -25.20
C LEU A 68 42.19 -29.34 -23.85
N GLY A 69 42.72 -29.98 -22.80
CA GLY A 69 42.23 -29.80 -21.43
C GLY A 69 42.38 -28.35 -20.95
N SER A 70 43.52 -27.72 -21.22
CA SER A 70 43.77 -26.30 -20.91
C SER A 70 42.79 -25.38 -21.63
N ASP A 71 42.57 -25.60 -22.93
CA ASP A 71 41.66 -24.79 -23.74
C ASP A 71 40.20 -24.94 -23.28
N MET A 72 39.79 -26.16 -22.94
CA MET A 72 38.48 -26.46 -22.36
C MET A 72 38.30 -25.75 -21.01
N MET A 73 39.28 -25.84 -20.11
CA MET A 73 39.24 -25.16 -18.80
C MET A 73 39.15 -23.64 -18.95
N ALA A 74 39.88 -23.06 -19.91
CA ALA A 74 39.80 -21.62 -20.18
C ALA A 74 38.41 -21.21 -20.71
N ALA A 75 37.80 -22.02 -21.57
CA ALA A 75 36.45 -21.79 -22.05
C ALA A 75 35.39 -21.92 -20.94
N GLU A 76 35.51 -22.93 -20.08
CA GLU A 76 34.64 -23.11 -18.91
C GLU A 76 34.75 -21.94 -17.94
N LEU A 77 35.97 -21.46 -17.66
CA LEU A 77 36.20 -20.32 -16.78
C LEU A 77 35.49 -19.05 -17.29
N LYS A 78 35.59 -18.78 -18.59
CA LYS A 78 34.86 -17.68 -19.24
C LYS A 78 33.34 -17.85 -19.14
N SER A 79 32.84 -19.09 -19.26
CA SER A 79 31.41 -19.37 -19.08
C SER A 79 30.97 -19.09 -17.65
N TYR A 80 31.74 -19.53 -16.64
CA TYR A 80 31.45 -19.26 -15.24
C TYR A 80 31.51 -17.77 -14.89
N GLU A 81 32.44 -17.00 -15.45
CA GLU A 81 32.46 -15.54 -15.30
C GLU A 81 31.19 -14.90 -15.85
N SER A 82 30.71 -15.35 -17.02
CA SER A 82 29.46 -14.86 -17.59
C SER A 82 28.25 -15.20 -16.72
N LEU A 83 28.22 -16.41 -16.16
CA LEU A 83 27.16 -16.85 -15.26
C LEU A 83 27.17 -16.06 -13.95
N SER A 84 28.34 -15.77 -13.40
CA SER A 84 28.49 -14.92 -12.20
C SER A 84 27.88 -13.54 -12.42
N LYS A 85 28.16 -12.91 -13.57
CA LYS A 85 27.59 -11.59 -13.90
C LYS A 85 26.07 -11.63 -14.03
N ILE A 86 25.52 -12.70 -14.62
CA ILE A 86 24.07 -12.88 -14.73
C ILE A 86 23.45 -13.03 -13.33
N LEU A 87 24.07 -13.80 -12.45
CA LEU A 87 23.61 -13.99 -11.08
C LEU A 87 23.68 -12.70 -10.27
N GLU A 88 24.77 -11.93 -10.38
CA GLU A 88 24.92 -10.63 -9.72
C GLU A 88 23.82 -9.65 -10.14
N ASN A 89 23.56 -9.53 -11.44
CA ASN A 89 22.47 -8.71 -11.96
C ASN A 89 21.09 -9.21 -11.48
N GLY A 90 20.88 -10.53 -11.46
CA GLY A 90 19.66 -11.15 -10.93
C GLY A 90 19.43 -10.81 -9.45
N ILE A 91 20.51 -10.82 -8.64
CA ILE A 91 20.46 -10.43 -7.23
C ILE A 91 20.12 -8.94 -7.09
N GLU A 92 20.69 -8.07 -7.91
CA GLU A 92 20.42 -6.63 -7.87
C GLU A 92 18.96 -6.32 -8.25
N ILE A 93 18.44 -6.97 -9.29
CA ILE A 93 17.03 -6.87 -9.68
C ILE A 93 16.12 -7.38 -8.55
N ALA A 94 16.44 -8.53 -7.95
CA ALA A 94 15.65 -9.08 -6.86
C ALA A 94 15.63 -8.14 -5.64
N LYS A 95 16.77 -7.55 -5.28
CA LYS A 95 16.85 -6.53 -4.21
C LYS A 95 15.99 -5.30 -4.54
N SER A 96 16.07 -4.80 -5.77
CA SER A 96 15.23 -3.67 -6.24
C SER A 96 13.73 -3.99 -6.13
N ASN A 97 13.33 -5.19 -6.54
CA ASN A 97 11.94 -5.64 -6.45
C ASN A 97 11.47 -5.77 -5.00
N ILE A 98 12.31 -6.27 -4.09
CA ILE A 98 11.99 -6.34 -2.66
C ILE A 98 11.74 -4.94 -2.10
N GLU A 99 12.57 -3.96 -2.44
CA GLU A 99 12.41 -2.59 -1.93
C GLU A 99 11.12 -1.95 -2.47
N LYS A 100 10.79 -2.16 -3.75
CA LYS A 100 9.52 -1.73 -4.34
C LYS A 100 8.32 -2.39 -3.63
N SER A 101 8.32 -3.71 -3.48
CA SER A 101 7.24 -4.42 -2.80
C SER A 101 7.08 -4.00 -1.33
N LYS A 102 8.15 -3.60 -0.67
CA LYS A 102 8.11 -3.06 0.70
C LYS A 102 7.44 -1.68 0.74
N ALA A 103 7.74 -0.81 -0.23
CA ALA A 103 7.08 0.48 -0.37
C ALA A 103 5.57 0.31 -0.67
N ASP A 104 5.23 -0.55 -1.63
CA ASP A 104 3.84 -0.87 -1.98
C ASP A 104 3.07 -1.43 -0.78
N LEU A 105 3.70 -2.29 0.02
CA LEU A 105 3.10 -2.82 1.24
C LEU A 105 2.83 -1.74 2.29
N ALA A 106 3.74 -0.75 2.44
CA ALA A 106 3.55 0.36 3.36
C ALA A 106 2.39 1.25 2.94
N GLU A 107 2.27 1.53 1.63
CA GLU A 107 1.14 2.26 1.06
C GLU A 107 -0.17 1.50 1.26
N ALA A 108 -0.21 0.22 0.91
CA ALA A 108 -1.39 -0.62 1.07
C ALA A 108 -1.87 -0.72 2.53
N LYS A 109 -0.93 -0.78 3.49
CA LYS A 109 -1.26 -0.71 4.93
C LYS A 109 -1.89 0.63 5.31
N THR A 110 -1.39 1.73 4.78
CA THR A 110 -1.93 3.07 5.02
C THR A 110 -3.33 3.20 4.45
N VAL A 111 -3.55 2.76 3.21
CA VAL A 111 -4.88 2.74 2.58
C VAL A 111 -5.86 1.88 3.39
N ARG A 112 -5.43 0.70 3.86
CA ARG A 112 -6.25 -0.16 4.71
C ARG A 112 -6.63 0.52 6.03
N LYS A 113 -5.67 1.18 6.69
CA LYS A 113 -5.92 1.94 7.92
C LYS A 113 -6.96 3.03 7.69
N ASN A 114 -6.77 3.84 6.65
CA ASN A 114 -7.70 4.92 6.30
C ASN A 114 -9.11 4.37 6.00
N ARG A 115 -9.21 3.25 5.29
CA ARG A 115 -10.48 2.59 5.00
C ARG A 115 -11.21 2.14 6.27
N ILE A 116 -10.49 1.56 7.23
CA ILE A 116 -11.06 1.16 8.51
C ILE A 116 -11.57 2.39 9.29
N GLU A 117 -10.79 3.48 9.31
CA GLU A 117 -11.20 4.73 9.97
C GLU A 117 -12.47 5.32 9.32
N TYR A 118 -12.56 5.30 7.99
CA TYR A 118 -13.77 5.71 7.27
C TYR A 118 -14.96 4.80 7.56
N ASP A 119 -14.78 3.48 7.60
CA ASP A 119 -15.85 2.53 7.90
C ASP A 119 -16.39 2.74 9.32
N VAL A 120 -15.51 2.99 10.30
CA VAL A 120 -15.90 3.31 11.68
C VAL A 120 -16.70 4.61 11.73
N LEU A 121 -16.25 5.66 11.06
CA LEU A 121 -16.95 6.94 11.03
C LEU A 121 -18.31 6.82 10.32
N ALA A 122 -18.36 6.09 9.19
CA ALA A 122 -19.59 5.84 8.46
C ALA A 122 -20.62 5.09 9.33
N LYS A 123 -20.18 4.14 10.15
CA LYS A 123 -21.04 3.44 11.10
C LYS A 123 -21.65 4.41 12.12
N VAL A 124 -20.85 5.28 12.73
CA VAL A 124 -21.35 6.31 13.67
C VAL A 124 -22.31 7.28 12.98
N ILE A 125 -22.03 7.69 11.75
CA ILE A 125 -22.93 8.55 10.96
C ILE A 125 -24.26 7.83 10.67
N SER A 126 -24.23 6.53 10.38
CA SER A 126 -25.44 5.75 10.09
C SER A 126 -26.37 5.54 11.29
N GLU A 127 -25.87 5.73 12.51
CA GLU A 127 -26.70 5.73 13.73
C GLU A 127 -27.53 7.02 13.86
N GLN A 128 -27.16 8.09 13.14
CA GLN A 128 -27.91 9.34 13.12
C GLN A 128 -29.02 9.30 12.06
N PRO A 129 -30.15 10.00 12.28
CA PRO A 129 -31.24 10.04 11.32
C PRO A 129 -30.81 10.73 10.03
N ASP A 130 -31.51 10.40 8.94
CA ASP A 130 -31.19 10.98 7.64
C ASP A 130 -31.34 12.50 7.66
N ARG A 131 -30.37 13.17 7.06
CA ARG A 131 -30.28 14.63 7.06
C ARG A 131 -31.47 15.24 6.31
N LYS A 132 -31.88 14.64 5.19
CA LYS A 132 -32.96 15.17 4.38
C LYS A 132 -34.29 15.08 5.14
N GLU A 133 -34.58 13.93 5.71
CA GLU A 133 -35.79 13.75 6.52
C GLU A 133 -35.82 14.70 7.74
N THR A 134 -34.69 14.86 8.42
CA THR A 134 -34.58 15.78 9.57
C THR A 134 -34.82 17.24 9.15
N LEU A 135 -34.33 17.65 7.98
CA LEU A 135 -34.57 18.99 7.44
C LEU A 135 -36.03 19.22 7.03
N GLU A 136 -36.68 18.22 6.44
CA GLU A 136 -38.11 18.28 6.08
C GLU A 136 -38.97 18.42 7.34
N ARG A 137 -38.75 17.58 8.36
CA ARG A 137 -39.44 17.68 9.66
C ARG A 137 -39.21 19.04 10.32
N LEU A 138 -37.98 19.56 10.26
CA LEU A 138 -37.67 20.88 10.81
C LEU A 138 -38.42 22.00 10.06
N GLY A 139 -38.60 21.86 8.75
CA GLY A 139 -39.43 22.74 7.93
C GLY A 139 -40.90 22.73 8.35
N THR A 140 -41.50 21.55 8.51
CA THR A 140 -42.90 21.42 8.94
C THR A 140 -43.11 22.00 10.34
N LEU A 141 -42.25 21.65 11.29
CA LEU A 141 -42.27 22.19 12.66
C LEU A 141 -42.18 23.72 12.68
N LYS A 142 -41.35 24.33 11.82
CA LYS A 142 -41.29 25.80 11.70
C LYS A 142 -42.59 26.42 11.20
N THR A 143 -43.22 25.79 10.21
CA THR A 143 -44.50 26.29 9.68
C THR A 143 -45.63 26.15 10.71
N GLU A 144 -45.66 25.05 11.45
CA GLU A 144 -46.62 24.82 12.54
C GLU A 144 -46.41 25.82 13.69
N LEU A 145 -45.16 26.09 14.06
CA LEU A 145 -44.86 27.05 15.12
C LEU A 145 -45.32 28.46 14.73
N SER A 146 -45.06 28.87 13.48
CA SER A 146 -45.53 30.15 12.93
C SER A 146 -47.06 30.26 12.94
N SER A 147 -47.77 29.19 12.56
CA SER A 147 -49.24 29.20 12.59
C SER A 147 -49.81 29.22 14.01
N LEU A 148 -49.20 28.49 14.95
CA LEU A 148 -49.56 28.54 16.38
C LEU A 148 -49.33 29.93 16.98
N GLU A 149 -48.24 30.59 16.60
CA GLU A 149 -47.94 31.94 17.07
C GLU A 149 -48.95 32.97 16.54
N ALA A 150 -49.32 32.86 15.26
CA ALA A 150 -50.36 33.69 14.66
C ALA A 150 -51.74 33.46 15.33
N THR A 151 -52.13 32.20 15.57
CA THR A 151 -53.39 31.88 16.23
C THR A 151 -53.40 32.33 17.69
N LYS A 152 -52.28 32.21 18.41
CA LYS A 152 -52.11 32.77 19.76
C LYS A 152 -52.34 34.28 19.75
N GLN A 153 -51.68 35.02 18.87
CA GLN A 153 -51.85 36.47 18.77
C GLN A 153 -53.31 36.84 18.44
N GLN A 154 -53.96 36.09 17.55
CA GLN A 154 -55.38 36.27 17.24
C GLN A 154 -56.27 36.03 18.47
N LEU A 155 -56.02 34.98 19.25
CA LEU A 155 -56.78 34.69 20.46
C LEU A 155 -56.56 35.76 21.55
N GLU A 156 -55.32 36.21 21.74
CA GLU A 156 -54.99 37.28 22.69
C GLU A 156 -55.68 38.60 22.32
N SER A 157 -55.72 38.96 21.03
CA SER A 157 -56.45 40.15 20.57
C SER A 157 -57.96 40.02 20.79
N ARG A 158 -58.56 38.85 20.51
CA ARG A 158 -59.99 38.59 20.79
C ARG A 158 -60.29 38.64 22.29
N LEU A 159 -59.43 38.05 23.13
CA LEU A 159 -59.57 38.10 24.58
C LEU A 159 -59.50 39.54 25.09
N SER A 160 -58.55 40.33 24.59
CA SER A 160 -58.42 41.76 24.90
C SER A 160 -59.67 42.55 24.53
N LEU A 161 -60.23 42.31 23.35
CA LEU A 161 -61.49 42.92 22.93
C LEU A 161 -62.65 42.53 23.86
N ARG A 162 -62.79 41.25 24.21
CA ARG A 162 -63.82 40.78 25.15
C ARG A 162 -63.66 41.40 26.54
N LYS A 163 -62.43 41.52 27.05
CA LYS A 163 -62.15 42.22 28.32
C LYS A 163 -62.61 43.68 28.26
N LYS A 164 -62.34 44.39 27.16
CA LYS A 164 -62.82 45.77 26.95
C LYS A 164 -64.35 45.84 26.91
N GLN A 165 -65.00 44.95 26.16
CA GLN A 165 -66.47 44.87 26.08
C GLN A 165 -67.09 44.61 27.46
N PHE A 166 -66.52 43.68 28.22
CA PHE A 166 -66.99 43.36 29.57
C PHE A 166 -66.81 44.55 30.51
N HIS A 167 -65.68 45.28 30.41
CA HIS A 167 -65.45 46.49 31.19
C HIS A 167 -66.49 47.57 30.90
N VAL A 168 -66.83 47.81 29.63
CA VAL A 168 -67.90 48.75 29.25
C VAL A 168 -69.23 48.32 29.88
N LEU A 169 -69.59 47.05 29.78
CA LEU A 169 -70.84 46.52 30.31
C LEU A 169 -70.92 46.66 31.84
N VAL A 170 -69.82 46.38 32.55
CA VAL A 170 -69.69 46.60 34.00
C VAL A 170 -69.84 48.08 34.34
N THR A 171 -69.19 48.99 33.60
CA THR A 171 -69.34 50.44 33.82
C THR A 171 -70.77 50.90 33.59
N SER A 172 -71.44 50.41 32.54
CA SER A 172 -72.86 50.71 32.29
C SER A 172 -73.78 50.19 33.40
N ILE A 173 -73.49 49.01 33.98
CA ILE A 173 -74.22 48.51 35.15
C ILE A 173 -74.04 49.46 36.34
N HIS A 174 -72.82 49.90 36.64
CA HIS A 174 -72.56 50.85 37.73
C HIS A 174 -73.26 52.20 37.49
N GLN A 175 -73.32 52.67 36.24
CA GLN A 175 -74.04 53.90 35.89
C GLN A 175 -75.57 53.75 36.06
N LEU A 176 -76.13 52.61 35.66
CA LEU A 176 -77.56 52.32 35.88
C LEU A 176 -77.88 52.18 37.37
N GLN A 177 -76.99 51.56 38.16
CA GLN A 177 -77.14 51.52 39.62
C GLN A 177 -77.10 52.94 40.22
N ALA A 178 -76.18 53.80 39.77
CA ALA A 178 -76.13 55.19 40.22
C ALA A 178 -77.40 55.99 39.87
N LEU A 179 -78.00 55.75 38.69
CA LEU A 179 -79.28 56.34 38.30
C LEU A 179 -80.47 55.79 39.12
N LEU A 180 -80.42 54.53 39.55
CA LEU A 180 -81.43 53.91 40.41
C LEU A 180 -81.31 54.35 41.89
N ASP A 181 -80.11 54.76 42.31
CA ASP A 181 -79.84 55.30 43.65
C ASP A 181 -80.12 56.81 43.74
N GLU A 182 -80.44 57.50 42.63
CA GLU A 182 -80.95 58.88 42.64
C GLU A 182 -82.46 58.88 43.01
N PRO A 183 -82.89 59.60 44.06
CA PRO A 183 -84.30 59.67 44.43
C PRO A 183 -85.13 60.43 43.38
N GLU A 184 -86.28 59.88 42.99
CA GLU A 184 -87.32 60.58 42.23
C GLU A 184 -87.87 61.75 43.05
N ASP A 185 -87.31 62.95 42.86
CA ASP A 185 -88.01 64.21 43.16
C ASP A 185 -88.61 64.75 41.86
N LEU A 186 -89.89 64.42 41.66
CA LEU A 186 -90.81 65.15 40.79
C LEU A 186 -91.03 66.55 41.41
N GLU A 187 -90.69 67.63 40.70
CA GLU A 187 -91.59 68.77 40.44
C GLU A 187 -90.95 69.92 39.63
N SER A 188 -91.61 70.21 38.50
CA SER A 188 -91.90 71.51 37.85
C SER A 188 -90.81 72.57 37.57
N ILE A 189 -90.83 73.08 36.33
CA ILE A 189 -90.83 74.50 35.85
C ILE A 189 -90.54 74.42 34.33
N SER A 190 -91.53 74.43 33.43
CA SER A 190 -92.22 75.60 32.84
C SER A 190 -91.31 76.54 32.04
N ASP A 191 -91.72 76.68 30.77
CA ASP A 191 -91.64 77.85 29.88
C ASP A 191 -90.33 78.25 29.16
N ASP A 192 -90.26 77.79 27.90
CA ASP A 192 -90.47 78.62 26.69
C ASP A 192 -89.27 79.28 25.96
N VAL A 193 -89.41 79.30 24.62
CA VAL A 193 -88.70 80.10 23.58
C VAL A 193 -87.26 79.61 23.20
N GLU A 194 -86.87 79.31 21.95
CA GLU A 194 -87.17 79.93 20.66
C GLU A 194 -86.79 78.98 19.49
N MET A 195 -87.65 78.90 18.47
CA MET A 195 -87.27 78.39 17.14
C MET A 195 -86.27 79.35 16.47
N LYS A 196 -85.19 78.80 15.90
CA LYS A 196 -84.60 79.36 14.67
C LYS A 196 -84.36 78.26 13.66
N GLU A 197 -85.13 78.36 12.60
CA GLU A 197 -85.08 77.56 11.40
C GLU A 197 -84.15 78.24 10.36
N ILE A 198 -83.78 77.44 9.35
CA ILE A 198 -83.29 77.80 7.99
C ILE A 198 -81.78 77.64 7.72
N SER A 199 -81.49 76.46 7.15
CA SER A 199 -80.89 76.21 5.82
C SER A 199 -79.65 76.99 5.37
N ASN A 200 -78.55 76.28 5.10
CA ASN A 200 -78.25 75.71 3.76
C ASN A 200 -77.10 74.69 3.86
#